data_AF-A0A7G8FKP6-F1
#
_entry.id   AF-A0A7G8FKP6-F1
#
_cell.length_a   1.000
_cell.length_b   1.000
_cell.length_c   1.000
_cell.angle_alpha   90.00
_cell.angle_beta   90.00
_cell.angle_gamma   90.00
#
_symmetry.space_group_name_H-M   'P 1'
#
loop_
_entity.id
_entity.type
_entity.pdbx_description
1 polymer ?
#
loop_
_entity_poly.entity_id
_entity_poly.type
_entity_poly.pdbx_seq_one_letter_code
_entity_poly.pdbx_strand_id
1 'polypeptide(L)'
;MARISEELGIHVITLYKWRKTWRLQGKVVPASEKEPEGWSAADKFTVVLETAGLNATELSAYCRQKGLYPEQVDRWWQAAQDANEKPVLTRKEQKELEKLRAQEQREIKALKQELRRKEKAMAEMAALLMLRKKWEAFCSEDAEG
;
A
#
# COMPACT_ATOMS: atom_id res chain seq x y z
N MET A 1 8.64 -13.37 -21.77
CA MET A 1 7.87 -13.84 -22.92
C MET A 1 8.32 -13.14 -24.20
N ALA A 2 8.32 -11.81 -24.28
CA ALA A 2 8.81 -11.10 -25.47
C ALA A 2 10.31 -11.38 -25.70
N ARG A 3 11.14 -11.19 -24.66
CA ARG A 3 12.57 -11.52 -24.69
C ARG A 3 12.85 -12.99 -25.06
N ILE A 4 12.12 -13.92 -24.45
CA ILE A 4 12.25 -15.37 -24.71
C ILE A 4 11.85 -15.71 -26.16
N SER A 5 10.87 -15.01 -26.72
CA SER A 5 10.44 -15.17 -28.11
C SER A 5 11.52 -14.70 -29.08
N GLU A 6 12.21 -13.61 -28.78
CA GLU A 6 13.32 -13.08 -29.58
C GLU A 6 14.56 -13.98 -29.49
N GLU A 7 14.93 -14.42 -28.28
CA GLU A 7 16.10 -15.26 -28.06
C GLU A 7 15.97 -16.68 -28.64
N LEU A 8 14.76 -17.28 -28.56
CA LEU A 8 14.54 -18.67 -28.99
C LEU A 8 13.79 -18.79 -30.33
N GLY A 9 13.36 -17.68 -30.92
CA GLY A 9 12.56 -17.69 -32.15
C GLY A 9 11.17 -18.33 -32.00
N ILE A 10 10.70 -18.57 -30.77
CA ILE A 10 9.41 -19.22 -30.51
C ILE A 10 8.32 -18.16 -30.41
N HIS A 11 7.28 -18.27 -31.24
CA HIS A 11 6.17 -17.33 -31.24
C HIS A 11 5.53 -17.18 -29.84
N VAL A 12 5.28 -15.94 -29.41
CA VAL A 12 4.72 -15.58 -28.08
C VAL A 12 3.44 -16.35 -27.75
N ILE A 13 2.58 -16.59 -28.76
CA ILE A 13 1.32 -17.35 -28.61
C ILE A 13 1.59 -18.81 -28.20
N THR A 14 2.65 -19.44 -28.72
CA THR A 14 3.04 -20.81 -28.37
C THR A 14 3.54 -20.88 -26.92
N LEU A 15 4.40 -19.94 -26.53
CA LEU A 15 4.87 -19.81 -25.14
C LEU A 15 3.69 -19.58 -24.17
N TYR A 16 2.70 -18.78 -24.57
CA TYR A 16 1.48 -18.57 -23.79
C TYR A 16 0.67 -19.88 -23.62
N LYS A 17 0.49 -20.65 -24.70
CA LYS A 17 -0.23 -21.94 -24.67
C LYS A 17 0.44 -22.93 -23.72
N TRP A 18 1.77 -23.11 -23.82
CA TRP A 18 2.50 -24.02 -22.92
C TRP A 18 2.38 -23.61 -21.46
N ARG A 19 2.54 -22.31 -21.17
CA ARG A 19 2.33 -21.79 -19.82
C ARG A 19 0.94 -22.11 -19.28
N LYS A 20 -0.10 -21.95 -20.11
CA LYS A 20 -1.48 -22.31 -19.72
C LYS A 20 -1.62 -23.80 -19.44
N THR A 21 -1.06 -24.66 -20.29
CA THR A 21 -1.09 -26.11 -20.11
C THR A 21 -0.36 -26.56 -18.84
N TRP A 22 0.82 -26.01 -18.56
CA TRP A 22 1.59 -26.34 -17.37
C TRP A 22 0.89 -25.90 -16.07
N ARG A 23 0.15 -24.78 -16.10
CA ARG A 23 -0.70 -24.38 -14.96
C ARG A 23 -1.85 -25.35 -14.70
N LEU A 24 -2.50 -25.86 -15.75
CA LEU A 24 -3.52 -26.89 -15.62
C LEU A 24 -2.97 -28.19 -15.02
N GLN A 25 -1.66 -28.44 -15.20
CA GLN A 25 -0.95 -29.58 -14.64
C GLN A 25 -0.40 -29.32 -13.22
N GLY A 26 -0.76 -28.18 -12.60
CA GLY A 26 -0.34 -27.84 -11.24
C GLY A 26 1.14 -27.43 -11.12
N LYS A 27 1.85 -27.22 -12.23
CA LYS A 27 3.23 -26.70 -12.17
C LYS A 27 3.19 -25.19 -11.94
N VAL A 28 3.94 -24.73 -10.94
CA VAL A 28 4.15 -23.30 -10.69
C VAL A 28 4.95 -22.70 -11.84
N VAL A 29 4.25 -22.02 -12.74
CA VAL A 29 4.82 -21.23 -13.83
C VAL A 29 4.45 -19.78 -13.59
N PRO A 30 5.43 -18.86 -13.48
CA PRO A 30 5.21 -17.47 -13.11
C PRO A 30 4.02 -16.84 -13.85
N ALA A 31 3.17 -16.14 -13.08
CA ALA A 31 1.96 -15.47 -13.55
C ALA A 31 2.24 -14.60 -14.79
N SER A 32 3.40 -13.92 -14.75
CA SER A 32 3.89 -12.97 -15.74
C SER A 32 5.41 -12.81 -15.61
N GLU A 33 6.03 -12.02 -16.49
CA GLU A 33 7.40 -11.50 -16.30
C GLU A 33 7.55 -10.57 -15.09
N LYS A 34 6.45 -10.27 -14.39
CA LYS A 34 6.49 -9.39 -13.22
C LYS A 34 7.30 -10.05 -12.12
N GLU A 35 7.96 -9.19 -11.37
CA GLU A 35 8.63 -9.52 -10.11
C GLU A 35 7.73 -10.41 -9.25
N PRO A 36 8.31 -11.27 -8.39
CA PRO A 36 7.58 -12.19 -7.52
C PRO A 36 6.42 -11.56 -6.74
N GLU A 37 6.50 -10.25 -6.46
CA GLU A 37 5.43 -9.52 -5.77
C GLU A 37 4.15 -9.37 -6.60
N GLY A 38 4.26 -9.36 -7.93
CA GLY A 38 3.13 -9.30 -8.87
C GLY A 38 2.48 -10.65 -9.17
N TRP A 39 2.87 -11.73 -8.47
CA TRP A 39 2.27 -13.06 -8.62
C TRP A 39 0.87 -13.12 -8.02
N SER A 40 0.04 -14.03 -8.53
CA SER A 40 -1.31 -14.21 -7.99
C SER A 40 -1.25 -14.80 -6.57
N ALA A 41 -2.27 -14.54 -5.75
CA ALA A 41 -2.35 -15.10 -4.39
C ALA A 41 -2.30 -16.64 -4.41
N ALA A 42 -2.88 -17.27 -5.43
CA ALA A 42 -2.82 -18.72 -5.61
C ALA A 42 -1.39 -19.21 -5.88
N ASP A 43 -0.62 -18.52 -6.74
CA ASP A 43 0.77 -18.89 -7.03
C ASP A 43 1.67 -18.72 -5.79
N LYS A 44 1.50 -17.62 -5.05
CA LYS A 44 2.21 -17.38 -3.78
C LYS A 44 1.88 -18.48 -2.75
N PHE A 45 0.61 -18.88 -2.66
CA PHE A 45 0.19 -19.97 -1.78
C PHE A 45 0.76 -21.33 -2.19
N THR A 46 0.82 -21.64 -3.49
CA THR A 46 1.45 -22.90 -3.95
C THR A 46 2.93 -22.95 -3.57
N VAL A 47 3.66 -21.83 -3.70
CA VAL A 47 5.06 -21.75 -3.24
C VAL A 47 5.15 -22.07 -1.75
N VAL A 48 4.31 -21.41 -0.93
CA VAL A 48 4.27 -21.65 0.51
C VAL A 48 4.00 -23.12 0.86
N LEU A 49 3.11 -23.78 0.11
CA LEU A 49 2.80 -25.20 0.29
C LEU A 49 3.97 -26.11 -0.12
N GLU A 50 4.62 -25.82 -1.26
CA GLU A 50 5.78 -26.57 -1.75
C GLU A 50 7.00 -26.42 -0.82
N THR A 51 7.16 -25.26 -0.17
CA THR A 51 8.29 -24.98 0.73
C THR A 51 8.06 -25.39 2.18
N ALA A 52 6.84 -25.74 2.57
CA ALA A 52 6.48 -26.03 3.97
C ALA A 52 7.29 -27.18 4.60
N GLY A 53 7.78 -28.14 3.80
CA GLY A 53 8.59 -29.27 4.27
C GLY A 53 10.09 -29.16 4.01
N LEU A 54 10.56 -28.05 3.42
CA LEU A 54 11.95 -27.90 3.03
C LEU A 54 12.81 -27.39 4.20
N ASN A 55 14.03 -27.89 4.32
CA ASN A 55 15.02 -27.30 5.22
C ASN A 55 15.64 -26.02 4.60
N ALA A 56 16.48 -25.31 5.36
CA ALA A 56 17.03 -24.02 4.91
C ALA A 56 17.89 -24.12 3.63
N THR A 57 18.60 -25.23 3.42
CA THR A 57 19.44 -25.44 2.24
C THR A 57 18.60 -25.78 1.00
N GLU A 58 17.59 -26.63 1.17
CA GLU A 58 16.59 -26.96 0.14
C GLU A 58 15.76 -25.74 -0.25
N LEU A 59 15.32 -24.94 0.73
CA LEU A 59 14.59 -23.69 0.50
C LEU A 59 15.43 -22.73 -0.33
N SER A 60 16.71 -22.58 0.00
CA SER A 60 17.64 -21.72 -0.74
C SER A 60 17.84 -22.22 -2.18
N ALA A 61 17.97 -23.53 -2.39
CA ALA A 61 18.07 -24.13 -3.72
C ALA A 61 16.79 -23.93 -4.53
N TYR A 62 15.63 -24.16 -3.92
CA TYR A 62 14.31 -23.94 -4.51
C TYR A 62 14.14 -22.47 -4.92
N CYS A 63 14.48 -21.54 -4.03
CA CYS A 63 14.42 -20.10 -4.28
C CYS A 63 15.28 -19.70 -5.48
N ARG A 64 16.52 -20.20 -5.58
CA ARG A 64 17.41 -19.95 -6.73
C ARG A 64 16.83 -20.48 -8.05
N GLN A 65 16.24 -21.68 -8.04
CA GLN A 65 15.62 -22.26 -9.24
C GLN A 65 14.40 -21.47 -9.71
N LYS A 66 13.65 -20.87 -8.77
CA LYS A 66 12.40 -20.15 -9.04
C LYS A 66 12.59 -18.64 -9.20
N GLY A 67 13.78 -18.11 -8.97
CA GLY A 67 14.04 -16.67 -8.96
C GLY A 67 13.37 -15.95 -7.80
N LEU A 68 13.28 -16.62 -6.65
CA LEU A 68 12.73 -16.11 -5.40
C LEU A 68 13.83 -15.88 -4.38
N TYR A 69 13.53 -15.07 -3.38
CA TYR A 69 14.34 -14.92 -2.18
C TYR A 69 13.67 -15.63 -0.99
N PRO A 70 14.42 -16.29 -0.09
CA PRO A 70 13.86 -16.93 1.09
C PRO A 70 12.98 -15.98 1.91
N GLU A 71 13.38 -14.71 2.02
CA GLU A 71 12.65 -13.67 2.76
C GLU A 71 11.31 -13.31 2.11
N GLN A 72 11.10 -13.62 0.83
CA GLN A 72 9.80 -13.48 0.17
C GLN A 72 8.87 -14.63 0.55
N VAL A 73 9.41 -15.85 0.59
CA VAL A 73 8.65 -17.04 0.99
C VAL A 73 8.22 -16.92 2.45
N ASP A 74 9.11 -16.49 3.34
CA ASP A 74 8.80 -16.26 4.75
C ASP A 74 7.69 -15.22 4.93
N ARG A 75 7.74 -14.11 4.18
CA ARG A 75 6.67 -13.10 4.19
C ARG A 75 5.33 -13.66 3.76
N TRP A 76 5.30 -14.51 2.74
CA TRP A 76 4.05 -15.14 2.30
C TRP A 76 3.56 -16.20 3.29
N TRP A 77 4.47 -16.89 3.99
CA TRP A 77 4.12 -17.82 5.05
C TRP A 77 3.45 -17.09 6.22
N GLN A 78 4.04 -15.97 6.66
CA GLN A 78 3.46 -15.10 7.70
C GLN A 78 2.10 -14.55 7.26
N ALA A 79 2.00 -13.98 6.05
CA ALA A 79 0.73 -13.47 5.55
C ALA A 79 -0.37 -14.56 5.45
N ALA A 80 0.01 -15.80 5.12
CA ALA A 80 -0.91 -16.93 5.10
C ALA A 80 -1.35 -17.36 6.51
N GLN A 81 -0.47 -17.23 7.52
CA GLN A 81 -0.83 -17.45 8.91
C GLN A 81 -1.76 -16.35 9.43
N ASP A 82 -1.39 -15.09 9.24
CA ASP A 82 -2.16 -13.92 9.68
C ASP A 82 -3.58 -13.92 9.06
N ALA A 83 -3.70 -14.34 7.80
CA ALA A 83 -4.99 -14.44 7.13
C ALA A 83 -5.89 -15.57 7.67
N ASN A 84 -5.28 -16.64 8.19
CA ASN A 84 -5.99 -17.79 8.78
C ASN A 84 -6.14 -17.65 10.30
N GLU A 85 -5.40 -16.75 10.94
CA GLU A 85 -5.62 -16.38 12.32
C GLU A 85 -7.06 -15.88 12.46
N LYS A 86 -7.75 -16.35 13.50
CA LYS A 86 -9.14 -15.95 13.73
C LYS A 86 -9.16 -14.44 13.82
N PRO A 87 -9.95 -13.74 12.99
CA PRO A 87 -10.04 -12.30 13.10
C PRO A 87 -10.51 -12.00 14.52
N VAL A 88 -9.69 -11.25 15.26
CA VAL A 88 -9.94 -10.86 16.67
C VAL A 88 -11.33 -10.23 16.81
N LEU A 89 -11.80 -9.60 15.74
CA LEU A 89 -13.13 -9.02 15.61
C LEU A 89 -13.98 -9.83 14.63
N THR A 90 -15.20 -10.13 15.05
CA THR A 90 -16.22 -10.65 14.15
C THR A 90 -16.48 -9.68 13.00
N ARG A 91 -16.98 -10.20 11.87
CA ARG A 91 -17.33 -9.38 10.69
C ARG A 91 -18.32 -8.23 11.01
N LYS A 92 -19.13 -8.38 12.05
CA LYS A 92 -20.03 -7.31 12.53
C LYS A 92 -19.24 -6.21 13.23
N GLU A 93 -18.34 -6.55 14.13
CA GLU A 93 -17.49 -5.61 14.85
C GLU A 93 -16.54 -4.85 13.90
N GLN A 94 -16.01 -5.50 12.86
CA GLN A 94 -15.24 -4.83 11.81
C GLN A 94 -16.05 -3.74 11.09
N LYS A 95 -17.30 -4.03 10.73
CA LYS A 95 -18.19 -3.05 10.08
C LYS A 95 -18.56 -1.89 11.00
N GLU A 96 -18.79 -2.16 12.28
CA GLU A 96 -19.04 -1.10 13.27
C GLU A 96 -17.80 -0.20 13.44
N LEU A 97 -16.60 -0.78 13.50
CA LEU A 97 -15.34 -0.03 13.56
C LEU A 97 -15.13 0.86 12.32
N GLU A 98 -15.44 0.35 11.13
CA GLU A 98 -15.37 1.14 9.89
C GLU A 98 -16.34 2.34 9.90
N LYS A 99 -17.56 2.13 10.40
CA LYS A 99 -18.54 3.23 10.56
C LYS A 99 -18.06 4.29 11.54
N LEU A 100 -17.54 3.86 12.70
CA LEU A 100 -16.97 4.75 13.71
C LEU A 100 -15.82 5.58 13.12
N ARG A 101 -14.87 4.94 12.44
CA ARG A 101 -13.77 5.64 11.76
C ARG A 101 -14.27 6.66 10.73
N ALA A 102 -15.31 6.32 9.98
CA ALA A 102 -15.88 7.24 9.00
C ALA A 102 -16.58 8.45 9.65
N GLN A 103 -17.19 8.27 10.82
CA GLN A 103 -17.78 9.35 11.62
C GLN A 103 -16.70 10.26 12.19
N GLU A 104 -15.68 9.69 12.86
CA GLU A 104 -14.54 10.43 13.40
C GLU A 104 -13.84 11.26 12.31
N GLN A 105 -13.64 10.70 11.12
CA GLN A 105 -13.03 11.45 10.01
C GLN A 105 -13.88 12.65 9.57
N ARG A 106 -15.21 12.55 9.62
CA ARG A 106 -16.10 13.67 9.29
C ARG A 106 -16.03 14.75 10.35
N GLU A 107 -16.03 14.36 11.62
CA GLU A 107 -15.89 15.28 12.76
C GLU A 107 -14.55 16.00 12.71
N ILE A 108 -13.45 15.29 12.49
CA ILE A 108 -12.12 15.88 12.34
C ILE A 108 -12.10 16.91 11.20
N LYS A 109 -12.73 16.60 10.06
CA LYS A 109 -12.80 17.54 8.93
C LYS A 109 -13.62 18.79 9.28
N ALA A 110 -14.76 18.63 9.95
CA ALA A 110 -15.60 19.73 10.39
C ALA A 110 -14.86 20.64 11.40
N LEU A 111 -14.25 20.04 12.42
CA LEU A 111 -13.45 20.74 13.42
C LEU A 111 -12.27 21.48 12.79
N LYS A 112 -11.55 20.86 11.85
CA LYS A 112 -10.47 21.53 11.09
C LYS A 112 -10.96 22.70 10.24
N GLN A 113 -12.20 22.66 9.75
CA GLN A 113 -12.76 23.78 8.99
C GLN A 113 -13.16 24.93 9.92
N GLU A 114 -13.75 24.62 11.07
CA GLU A 114 -14.10 25.61 12.08
C GLU A 114 -12.85 26.30 12.65
N LEU A 115 -11.81 25.53 12.93
CA LEU A 115 -10.51 26.06 13.37
C LEU A 115 -9.95 27.07 12.36
N ARG A 116 -9.92 26.72 11.07
CA ARG A 116 -9.45 27.63 10.01
C ARG A 116 -10.28 28.91 9.91
N ARG A 117 -11.59 28.85 10.11
CA ARG A 117 -12.46 30.04 10.12
C ARG A 117 -12.13 30.95 11.30
N LYS A 118 -11.93 30.39 12.48
CA LYS A 118 -11.56 31.13 13.70
C LYS A 118 -10.17 31.75 13.58
N GLU A 119 -9.19 31.00 13.08
CA GLU A 119 -7.84 31.52 12.82
C GLU A 119 -7.84 32.67 11.81
N LYS A 120 -8.64 32.56 10.73
CA LYS A 120 -8.78 33.63 9.75
C LYS A 120 -9.37 34.91 10.37
N ALA A 121 -10.46 34.80 11.12
CA ALA A 121 -11.07 35.94 11.80
C ALA A 121 -10.10 36.57 12.82
N MET A 122 -9.33 35.75 13.54
CA MET A 122 -8.30 36.22 14.47
C MET A 122 -7.17 36.95 13.74
N ALA A 123 -6.72 36.44 12.59
CA ALA A 123 -5.70 37.08 11.77
C ALA A 123 -6.18 38.42 11.18
N GLU A 124 -7.43 38.48 10.72
CA GLU A 124 -8.05 39.73 10.23
C GLU A 124 -8.13 40.78 11.35
N MET A 125 -8.55 40.40 12.56
CA MET A 125 -8.55 41.29 13.73
C MET A 125 -7.13 41.78 14.07
N ALA A 126 -6.14 40.88 14.10
CA ALA A 126 -4.75 41.24 14.35
C ALA A 126 -4.20 42.22 13.29
N ALA A 127 -4.56 42.02 12.01
CA ALA A 127 -4.18 42.93 10.93
C ALA A 127 -4.81 44.33 11.11
N LEU A 128 -6.09 44.41 11.46
CA LEU A 128 -6.78 45.67 11.74
C LEU A 128 -6.16 46.41 12.94
N LEU A 129 -5.83 45.70 14.01
CA LEU A 129 -5.14 46.28 15.17
C LEU A 129 -3.75 46.82 14.79
N MET A 130 -2.99 46.10 13.97
CA MET A 130 -1.70 46.58 13.48
C MET A 130 -1.83 47.81 12.59
N LEU A 131 -2.81 47.84 11.67
CA LEU A 131 -3.10 48.99 10.82
C LEU A 131 -3.45 50.23 11.65
N ARG A 132 -4.34 50.07 12.64
CA ARG A 132 -4.72 51.15 13.56
C ARG A 132 -3.52 51.71 14.31
N LYS A 133 -2.66 50.83 14.86
CA LYS A 133 -1.46 51.26 15.58
C LYS A 133 -0.47 52.01 14.67
N LYS A 134 -0.30 51.57 13.42
CA LYS A 134 0.53 52.27 12.44
C LYS A 134 -0.03 53.66 12.08
N TRP A 135 -1.35 53.77 11.95
CA TRP A 135 -2.02 55.04 11.70
C TRP A 135 -1.85 56.02 12.87
N GLU A 136 -2.07 55.54 14.10
CA GLU A 136 -1.85 56.34 15.32
C GLU A 136 -0.40 56.84 15.41
N ALA A 137 0.58 55.99 15.08
CA ALA A 137 2.00 56.38 15.05
C ALA A 137 2.29 57.45 13.98
N PHE A 138 1.76 57.31 12.77
CA PHE A 138 1.92 58.30 11.70
C PHE A 138 1.33 59.66 12.10
N CYS A 139 0.11 59.68 12.66
CA CYS A 139 -0.51 60.93 13.11
C CYS A 139 0.22 61.58 14.29
N SER A 140 0.93 60.83 15.14
CA SER A 140 1.77 61.42 16.19
C SER A 140 3.09 61.98 15.67
N GLU A 141 3.67 61.39 14.63
CA GLU A 141 4.89 61.90 13.99
C GLU A 141 4.64 63.22 13.24
N ASP A 142 3.48 63.38 12.60
CA ASP A 142 3.07 64.62 11.92
C ASP A 142 2.78 65.79 12.89
N ALA A 143 2.55 65.51 14.18
CA ALA A 143 2.22 66.52 15.18
C ALA A 143 3.46 67.05 15.94
N GLU A 144 4.61 66.37 15.82
CA GLU A 144 5.87 66.74 16.49
C GLU A 144 6.91 67.38 15.53
N GLY A 145 6.58 67.57 14.25
CA GLY A 145 7.40 68.27 13.24
C GLY A 145 6.91 69.70 12.94
#